data_AF-A0A497FI89-F1
#
_entry.id   AF-A0A497FI89-F1
#
_cell.length_a   1.000
_cell.length_b   1.000
_cell.length_c   1.000
_cell.angle_alpha   90.00
_cell.angle_beta   90.00
_cell.angle_gamma   90.00
#
_symmetry.space_group_name_H-M   'P 1'
#
loop_
_entity.id
_entity.type
_entity.pdbx_description
1 polymer ?
#
loop_
_entity_poly.entity_id
_entity_poly.type
_entity_poly.pdbx_seq_one_letter_code
_entity_poly.pdbx_strand_id
1 'polypeptide(L)'
;MGSQVIKDVVKSKLWKEFKRTIGNDFIRVLEHHIARVAGMPLDELVLLKPIEFKKLFIQVFGFQGWSVFINVMLNICREKSFNKEVVYKWFDIEEEFNQTYIY
;
A
#
# COMPACT_ATOMS: atom_id res chain seq x y z
N MET A 1 14.00 -17.97 -9.88
CA MET A 1 13.76 -16.66 -10.53
C MET A 1 12.28 -16.36 -10.82
N GLY A 2 11.42 -17.32 -11.19
CA GLY A 2 10.01 -17.04 -11.53
C GLY A 2 9.09 -16.53 -10.40
N SER A 3 9.34 -16.91 -9.14
CA SER A 3 8.48 -16.54 -8.00
C SER A 3 8.52 -15.03 -7.67
N GLN A 4 9.67 -14.38 -7.83
CA GLN A 4 9.83 -12.95 -7.54
C GLN A 4 9.09 -12.09 -8.57
N VAL A 5 9.25 -12.43 -9.86
CA VAL A 5 8.57 -11.75 -10.97
C VAL A 5 7.05 -11.80 -10.81
N ILE A 6 6.49 -12.95 -10.43
CA ILE A 6 5.04 -13.09 -10.20
C ILE A 6 4.57 -12.20 -9.04
N LYS A 7 5.31 -12.14 -7.93
CA LYS A 7 4.97 -11.28 -6.78
C LYS A 7 4.97 -9.81 -7.17
N ASP A 8 5.92 -9.37 -7.98
CA ASP A 8 6.01 -7.97 -8.40
C ASP A 8 4.91 -7.59 -9.40
N VAL A 9 4.44 -8.53 -10.23
CA VAL A 9 3.23 -8.34 -11.05
C VAL A 9 1.98 -8.19 -10.18
N VAL A 10 1.80 -8.99 -9.13
CA VAL A 10 0.62 -8.89 -8.26
C VAL A 10 0.60 -7.57 -7.49
N LYS A 11 1.74 -7.12 -6.94
CA LYS A 11 1.86 -5.81 -6.28
C LYS A 11 1.49 -4.66 -7.23
N SER A 12 2.01 -4.69 -8.46
CA SER A 12 1.69 -3.68 -9.47
C SER A 12 0.20 -3.65 -9.80
N LYS A 13 -0.44 -4.82 -9.93
CA LYS A 13 -1.89 -4.91 -10.15
C LYS A 13 -2.69 -4.37 -8.97
N LEU A 14 -2.34 -4.78 -7.75
CA LEU A 14 -2.98 -4.28 -6.53
C LEU A 14 -2.85 -2.75 -6.41
N TRP A 15 -1.68 -2.20 -6.70
CA TRP A 15 -1.48 -0.75 -6.70
C TRP A 15 -2.37 -0.03 -7.71
N LYS A 16 -2.44 -0.56 -8.95
CA LYS A 16 -3.32 0.02 -9.98
C LYS A 16 -4.79 -0.01 -9.56
N GLU A 17 -5.22 -1.11 -8.94
CA GLU A 17 -6.56 -1.25 -8.40
C GLU A 17 -6.82 -0.25 -7.27
N PHE A 18 -5.87 -0.07 -6.35
CA PHE A 18 -5.96 0.93 -5.29
C PHE A 18 -6.15 2.35 -5.85
N LYS A 19 -5.31 2.75 -6.81
CA LYS A 19 -5.43 4.07 -7.45
C LYS A 19 -6.79 4.27 -8.12
N ARG A 20 -7.32 3.23 -8.76
CA ARG A 20 -8.66 3.27 -9.37
C ARG A 20 -9.76 3.43 -8.32
N THR A 21 -9.67 2.70 -7.20
CA THR A 21 -10.69 2.70 -6.14
C THR A 21 -10.74 4.02 -5.38
N ILE A 22 -9.58 4.58 -4.99
CA ILE A 22 -9.52 5.79 -4.17
C ILE A 22 -9.66 7.08 -4.98
N GLY A 23 -9.41 7.02 -6.29
CA GLY A 23 -9.50 8.14 -7.20
C GLY A 23 -8.26 9.04 -7.22
N ASN A 24 -8.16 9.84 -8.29
CA ASN A 24 -6.95 10.62 -8.58
C ASN A 24 -6.66 11.72 -7.56
N ASP A 25 -7.68 12.28 -6.90
CA ASP A 25 -7.48 13.38 -5.96
C ASP A 25 -6.69 12.94 -4.74
N PHE A 26 -7.01 11.77 -4.17
CA PHE A 26 -6.21 11.23 -3.07
C PHE A 26 -4.79 10.85 -3.52
N ILE A 27 -4.64 10.32 -4.74
CA ILE A 27 -3.32 10.02 -5.30
C ILE A 27 -2.47 11.29 -5.42
N ARG A 28 -3.05 12.43 -5.84
CA ARG A 28 -2.36 13.72 -5.86
C ARG A 28 -1.93 14.19 -4.48
N VAL A 29 -2.75 13.93 -3.44
CA VAL A 29 -2.37 14.21 -2.05
C VAL A 29 -1.15 13.37 -1.65
N LEU A 30 -1.13 12.07 -1.98
CA LEU A 30 0.04 11.22 -1.74
C LEU A 30 1.28 11.69 -2.51
N GLU A 31 1.12 12.09 -3.77
CA GLU A 31 2.22 12.64 -4.57
C GLU A 31 2.79 13.91 -3.93
N HIS A 32 1.93 14.82 -3.47
CA HIS A 32 2.35 16.09 -2.90
C HIS A 32 3.05 15.93 -1.54
N HIS A 33 2.53 15.08 -0.66
CA HIS A 33 3.03 14.97 0.71
C HIS A 33 4.06 13.86 0.93
N ILE A 34 4.02 12.79 0.13
CA ILE A 34 4.91 11.64 0.28
C ILE A 34 5.97 11.62 -0.82
N ALA A 35 5.54 11.54 -2.09
CA ALA A 35 6.47 11.34 -3.21
C ALA A 35 7.45 12.51 -3.35
N ARG A 36 6.95 13.75 -3.19
CA ARG A 36 7.78 14.96 -3.20
C ARG A 36 8.85 14.97 -2.09
N VAL A 37 8.50 14.50 -0.90
CA VAL A 37 9.44 14.42 0.24
C VAL A 37 10.47 13.33 0.02
N ALA A 38 10.06 12.19 -0.55
CA ALA A 38 10.96 11.10 -0.91
C ALA A 38 11.88 11.43 -2.11
N GLY A 39 11.57 12.48 -2.87
CA GLY A 39 12.30 12.84 -4.08
C GLY A 39 12.19 11.81 -5.21
N MET A 40 11.12 11.01 -5.24
CA MET A 40 10.91 9.98 -6.27
C MET A 40 9.42 9.84 -6.65
N PRO A 41 9.09 9.32 -7.84
CA PRO A 41 7.70 9.08 -8.23
C PRO A 41 6.96 8.15 -7.27
N LEU A 42 5.67 8.44 -6.99
CA LEU A 42 4.87 7.69 -6.02
C LEU A 42 4.81 6.19 -6.35
N ASP A 43 4.60 5.86 -7.62
CA ASP A 43 4.52 4.46 -8.08
C ASP A 43 5.81 3.70 -7.80
N GLU A 44 6.97 4.32 -8.04
CA GLU A 44 8.26 3.72 -7.77
C GLU A 44 8.51 3.59 -6.26
N LEU A 45 8.15 4.61 -5.48
CA LEU A 45 8.29 4.59 -4.02
C LEU A 45 7.52 3.42 -3.40
N VAL A 46 6.25 3.25 -3.78
CA VAL A 46 5.37 2.21 -3.25
C VAL A 46 5.86 0.81 -3.64
N LEU A 47 6.32 0.63 -4.88
CA LEU A 47 6.74 -0.68 -5.39
C LEU A 47 8.15 -1.08 -4.98
N LEU A 48 9.10 -0.15 -5.01
CA LEU A 48 10.53 -0.43 -4.81
C LEU A 48 10.98 -0.18 -3.37
N LYS A 49 10.34 0.76 -2.67
CA LYS A 49 10.70 1.13 -1.29
C LYS A 49 9.47 1.17 -0.36
N PRO A 50 8.73 0.06 -0.23
CA PRO A 50 7.47 0.02 0.50
C PRO A 50 7.58 0.38 1.99
N ILE A 51 8.73 0.09 2.62
CA ILE A 51 8.98 0.43 4.03
C ILE A 51 9.19 1.93 4.22
N GLU A 52 9.87 2.58 3.26
CA GLU A 52 10.03 4.03 3.24
C GLU A 52 8.67 4.71 3.00
N PHE A 53 7.89 4.20 2.04
CA PHE A 53 6.52 4.63 1.80
C PHE A 53 5.66 4.55 3.08
N LYS A 54 5.64 3.39 3.76
CA LYS A 54 4.90 3.19 5.02
C LYS A 54 5.29 4.22 6.08
N LYS A 55 6.59 4.45 6.29
CA LYS A 55 7.09 5.43 7.26
C LYS A 55 6.60 6.85 6.95
N LEU A 56 6.77 7.30 5.71
CA LEU A 56 6.33 8.62 5.28
C LEU A 56 4.79 8.75 5.35
N PHE A 57 4.06 7.71 4.97
CA PHE A 57 2.61 7.69 5.06
C PHE A 57 2.14 7.89 6.51
N ILE A 58 2.70 7.12 7.45
CA ILE A 58 2.36 7.24 8.88
C ILE A 58 2.76 8.61 9.43
N GLN A 59 3.87 9.19 8.98
CA GLN A 59 4.26 10.55 9.39
C GLN A 59 3.26 11.62 8.94
N VAL A 60 2.67 11.47 7.75
CA VAL A 60 1.71 12.45 7.19
C VAL A 60 0.30 12.23 7.72
N PHE A 61 -0.18 10.98 7.77
CA PHE A 61 -1.58 10.65 8.03
C PHE A 61 -1.83 9.93 9.36
N GLY A 62 -0.77 9.67 10.14
CA GLY A 62 -0.83 8.90 11.37
C GLY A 62 -1.05 7.40 11.16
N PHE A 63 -1.03 6.66 12.26
CA PHE A 63 -1.29 5.21 12.25
C PHE A 63 -2.73 4.89 11.84
N GLN A 64 -3.71 5.72 12.20
CA GLN A 64 -5.10 5.52 11.79
C GLN A 64 -5.26 5.60 10.27
N GLY A 65 -4.64 6.60 9.64
CA GLY A 65 -4.63 6.72 8.18
C GLY A 65 -3.99 5.50 7.51
N TRP A 66 -2.89 5.01 8.09
CA TRP A 66 -2.23 3.78 7.62
C TRP A 66 -3.13 2.54 7.74
N SER A 67 -3.84 2.38 8.86
CA SER A 67 -4.80 1.28 9.03
C SER A 67 -5.93 1.34 7.99
N VAL A 68 -6.45 2.53 7.69
CA VAL A 68 -7.44 2.72 6.61
C VAL A 68 -6.86 2.34 5.26
N PHE A 69 -5.64 2.78 4.94
CA PHE A 69 -4.95 2.40 3.70
C PHE A 69 -4.84 0.88 3.54
N ILE A 70 -4.39 0.18 4.60
CA ILE A 70 -4.27 -1.28 4.60
C ILE A 70 -5.64 -1.95 4.46
N ASN A 71 -6.66 -1.46 5.15
CA ASN A 71 -8.02 -2.00 5.01
C ASN A 71 -8.55 -1.88 3.57
N VAL A 72 -8.29 -0.76 2.89
CA VAL A 72 -8.64 -0.60 1.47
C VAL A 72 -7.90 -1.61 0.61
N MET A 73 -6.58 -1.78 0.80
CA MET A 73 -5.79 -2.78 0.06
C MET A 73 -6.31 -4.21 0.28
N LEU A 74 -6.67 -4.57 1.51
CA LEU A 74 -7.21 -5.88 1.85
C LEU A 74 -8.63 -6.09 1.28
N ASN A 75 -9.46 -5.05 1.26
CA ASN A 75 -10.78 -5.09 0.61
C ASN A 75 -10.63 -5.33 -0.90
N ILE A 76 -9.67 -4.68 -1.55
CA ILE A 76 -9.36 -4.93 -2.96
C ILE A 76 -8.89 -6.38 -3.17
N CYS A 77 -8.03 -6.90 -2.27
CA CYS A 77 -7.63 -8.31 -2.33
C CYS A 77 -8.86 -9.25 -2.28
N ARG A 78 -9.81 -8.98 -1.38
CA ARG A 78 -11.05 -9.76 -1.26
C ARG A 78 -11.91 -9.67 -2.52
N GLU A 79 -12.15 -8.46 -3.03
CA GLU A 79 -13.01 -8.23 -4.21
C GLU A 79 -12.43 -8.79 -5.51
N LYS A 80 -11.10 -8.81 -5.63
CA LYS A 80 -10.40 -9.27 -6.83
C LYS A 80 -9.79 -10.67 -6.69
N SER A 81 -10.06 -11.37 -5.59
CA SER A 81 -9.52 -12.69 -5.27
C SER A 81 -7.98 -12.75 -5.29
N PHE A 82 -7.31 -11.69 -4.84
CA PHE A 82 -5.85 -11.71 -4.61
C PHE A 82 -5.53 -12.26 -3.22
N ASN A 83 -4.36 -12.89 -3.08
CA ASN A 83 -3.88 -13.35 -1.77
C ASN A 83 -3.53 -12.14 -0.87
N LYS A 84 -4.22 -12.01 0.26
CA LYS A 84 -3.99 -10.95 1.27
C LYS A 84 -2.57 -10.93 1.83
N GLU A 85 -1.89 -12.08 1.90
CA GLU A 85 -0.51 -12.17 2.40
C GLU A 85 0.46 -11.31 1.60
N VAL A 86 0.13 -11.02 0.33
CA VAL A 86 0.94 -10.12 -0.50
C VAL A 86 1.01 -8.74 0.14
N VAL A 87 -0.09 -8.21 0.69
CA VAL A 87 -0.11 -6.88 1.32
C VAL A 87 0.73 -6.88 2.60
N TYR A 88 0.56 -7.88 3.45
CA TYR A 88 1.31 -7.98 4.71
C TYR A 88 2.82 -8.10 4.47
N LYS A 89 3.23 -8.99 3.56
CA LYS A 89 4.64 -9.17 3.20
C LYS A 89 5.21 -7.97 2.46
N TRP A 90 4.39 -7.24 1.70
CA TRP A 90 4.85 -6.09 0.94
C TRP A 90 5.19 -4.90 1.85
N PHE A 91 4.42 -4.65 2.90
CA PHE A 91 4.64 -3.54 3.82
C PHE A 91 5.21 -3.96 5.18
N ASP A 92 5.71 -5.19 5.28
CA ASP A 92 6.26 -5.78 6.51
C ASP A 92 5.34 -5.53 7.71
N ILE A 93 4.12 -6.06 7.59
CA ILE A 93 3.07 -5.98 8.61
C ILE A 93 2.97 -7.36 9.26
N GLU A 94 3.21 -7.40 10.57
CA GLU A 94 2.91 -8.58 11.38
C GLU A 94 1.39 -8.77 11.42
N GLU A 95 0.91 -9.96 11.06
CA GLU A 95 -0.53 -10.25 10.88
C GLU A 95 -1.35 -9.97 12.17
N GLU A 96 -0.69 -9.99 13.33
CA GLU A 96 -1.27 -9.73 14.66
C GLU A 96 -1.78 -8.29 14.85
N PHE A 97 -1.24 -7.30 14.11
CA PHE A 97 -1.71 -5.91 14.21
C PHE A 97 -3.12 -5.70 13.66
N ASN A 98 -3.63 -6.61 12.81
CA ASN A 98 -4.93 -6.41 12.18
C ASN A 98 -6.12 -6.80 13.07
N GLN A 99 -5.88 -7.51 14.18
CA GLN A 99 -6.95 -7.85 15.14
C GLN A 99 -7.25 -6.72 16.12
N THR A 100 -6.32 -5.78 16.33
CA THR A 100 -6.46 -4.72 17.35
C THR A 100 -7.31 -3.52 16.88
N TYR A 101 -7.52 -3.35 15.57
CA TYR A 101 -8.24 -2.20 15.01
C TYR A 101 -9.62 -2.56 14.40
N ILE A 102 -10.16 -3.74 14.74
CA ILE A 102 -11.51 -4.21 14.34
C ILE A 102 -12.52 -4.08 15.51
N TYR A 103 -12.21 -3.29 16.54
CA TYR A 103 -13.16 -2.96 17.61
C TYR A 103 -13.51 -1.47 17.61
#